data_AF-A0AAW2MRH8-F1
#
_entry.id   AF-A0AAW2MRH8-F1
#
_cell.length_a   1.000
_cell.length_b   1.000
_cell.length_c   1.000
_cell.angle_alpha   90.00
_cell.angle_beta   90.00
_cell.angle_gamma   90.00
#
_symmetry.space_group_name_H-M   'P 1'
#
loop_
_entity.id
_entity.type
_entity.pdbx_description
1 polymer ?
#
loop_
_entity_poly.entity_id
_entity_poly.type
_entity_poly.pdbx_seq_one_letter_code
_entity_poly.pdbx_strand_id
1 'polypeptide(L)'
;MDGNQQVLPLAFAIVDEETYPSWKWFLQQLSRHVIRGRRGMCLISDRHGGLIKAVREGPDFVSPHGVHRYCLRHVCSNFNSIIKNVVLKDLCWQAGSEYQLRKFNRIMEEIKKQDVKAFAYLDQINKEKWTASHDGGW
;
A
#
# COMPACT_ATOMS: atom_id res chain seq x y z
N MET A 1 -11.86 9.36 8.32
CA MET A 1 -13.24 9.35 7.82
C MET A 1 -13.99 10.40 8.61
N ASP A 2 -14.78 11.25 7.96
CA ASP A 2 -15.71 12.12 8.69
C ASP A 2 -16.89 11.29 9.23
N GLY A 3 -17.85 11.93 9.89
CA GLY A 3 -19.07 11.28 10.38
C GLY A 3 -19.94 10.66 9.27
N ASN A 4 -19.64 10.95 8.00
CA ASN A 4 -20.35 10.49 6.81
C ASN A 4 -19.55 9.46 6.01
N GLN A 5 -18.48 8.89 6.57
CA GLN A 5 -17.61 7.91 5.89
C GLN A 5 -16.91 8.46 4.64
N GLN A 6 -16.75 9.79 4.54
CA GLN A 6 -16.01 10.42 3.45
C GLN A 6 -14.54 10.59 3.80
N VAL A 7 -13.71 10.62 2.75
CA VAL A 7 -12.29 10.94 2.86
C VAL A 7 -12.16 12.44 3.05
N LEU A 8 -11.62 12.85 4.20
CA LEU A 8 -11.33 14.24 4.51
C LEU A 8 -9.84 14.51 4.26
N PRO A 9 -9.46 15.50 3.43
CA PRO A 9 -8.06 15.87 3.28
C PRO A 9 -7.54 16.47 4.59
N LEU A 10 -6.52 15.85 5.19
CA LEU A 10 -5.90 16.31 6.44
C LEU A 10 -4.76 17.31 6.21
N ALA A 11 -4.06 17.19 5.08
CA ALA A 11 -2.95 18.05 4.70
C ALA A 11 -2.74 17.96 3.18
N PHE A 12 -2.14 19.00 2.62
CA PHE A 12 -1.64 19.02 1.25
C PHE A 12 -0.28 19.71 1.21
N ALA A 13 0.49 19.46 0.17
CA ALA A 13 1.75 20.14 -0.11
C ALA A 13 1.82 20.49 -1.59
N ILE A 14 2.45 21.62 -1.89
CA ILE A 14 2.81 22.02 -3.25
C ILE A 14 4.34 21.93 -3.30
N VAL A 15 4.84 21.11 -4.21
CA VAL A 15 6.27 20.81 -4.38
C VAL A 15 6.58 20.77 -5.87
N ASP A 16 7.83 21.04 -6.23
CA ASP A 16 8.26 21.05 -7.64
C ASP A 16 8.16 19.66 -8.28
N GLU A 17 8.47 18.61 -7.53
CA GLU A 17 8.39 17.21 -7.98
C GLU A 17 8.23 16.24 -6.78
N GLU A 18 7.63 15.06 -7.03
CA GLU A 18 7.44 13.96 -6.07
C GLU A 18 8.75 13.19 -5.76
N THR A 19 9.78 13.91 -5.34
CA THR A 19 11.09 13.33 -5.04
C THR A 19 11.19 12.83 -3.60
N TYR A 20 12.24 12.05 -3.30
CA TYR A 20 12.55 11.65 -1.92
C TYR A 20 12.64 12.85 -0.95
N PRO A 21 13.35 13.96 -1.27
CA PRO A 21 13.37 15.14 -0.41
C PRO A 21 11.99 15.74 -0.15
N SER A 22 11.15 15.89 -1.19
CA SER A 22 9.79 16.40 -1.07
C SER A 22 8.94 15.54 -0.12
N TRP A 23 8.98 14.22 -0.30
CA TRP A 23 8.26 13.28 0.57
C TRP A 23 8.79 13.31 2.00
N LYS A 24 10.11 13.33 2.19
CA LYS A 24 10.72 13.38 3.52
C LYS A 24 10.29 14.63 4.28
N TRP A 25 10.35 15.79 3.64
CA TRP A 25 9.89 17.04 4.24
C TRP A 25 8.40 17.00 4.58
N PHE A 26 7.55 16.51 3.68
CA PHE A 26 6.11 16.45 3.92
C PHE A 26 5.75 15.51 5.07
N LEU A 27 6.35 14.30 5.12
CA LEU A 27 6.13 13.36 6.22
C LEU A 27 6.64 13.92 7.56
N GLN A 28 7.70 14.73 7.57
CA GLN A 28 8.16 15.44 8.78
C GLN A 28 7.13 16.48 9.25
N GLN A 29 6.49 17.23 8.35
CA GLN A 29 5.43 18.16 8.74
C GLN A 29 4.19 17.43 9.27
N LEU A 30 3.81 16.32 8.62
CA LEU A 30 2.74 15.45 9.11
C LEU A 30 3.05 14.90 10.51
N SER A 31 4.27 14.41 10.73
CA SER A 31 4.74 13.94 12.03
C SER A 31 4.55 15.00 13.11
N ARG A 32 5.06 16.21 12.85
CA ARG A 32 5.10 17.31 13.82
C ARG A 32 3.73 17.88 14.15
N HIS A 33 2.85 18.02 13.15
CA HIS A 33 1.60 18.75 13.31
C HIS A 33 0.37 17.86 13.38
N VAL A 34 0.37 16.76 12.64
CA VAL A 34 -0.80 15.91 12.47
C VAL A 34 -0.70 14.66 13.32
N ILE A 35 0.46 14.00 13.43
CA ILE A 35 0.61 12.75 14.18
C ILE A 35 0.89 13.04 15.66
N ARG A 36 1.81 13.98 15.94
CA ARG A 36 2.15 14.45 17.29
C ARG A 36 2.48 13.32 18.26
N GLY A 37 3.26 12.33 17.80
CA GLY A 37 3.69 11.18 18.59
C GLY A 37 2.62 10.09 18.82
N ARG A 38 1.43 10.22 18.20
CA ARG A 38 0.44 9.13 18.20
C ARG A 38 0.99 7.90 17.49
N ARG A 39 0.76 6.74 18.11
CA ARG A 39 1.12 5.43 17.57
C ARG A 39 -0.07 4.77 16.90
N GLY A 40 0.22 3.74 16.11
CA GLY A 40 -0.77 2.95 15.39
C GLY A 40 -1.35 3.64 14.18
N MET A 41 -0.57 4.52 13.55
CA MET A 41 -0.94 5.10 12.26
C MET A 41 -0.63 4.12 11.13
N CYS A 42 -1.61 3.87 10.28
CA CYS A 42 -1.41 3.14 9.02
C CYS A 42 -1.34 4.15 7.87
N LEU A 43 -0.18 4.25 7.21
CA LEU A 43 -0.03 5.00 5.96
C LEU A 43 -0.25 4.09 4.78
N ILE A 44 -1.25 4.40 3.95
CA ILE A 44 -1.48 3.74 2.66
C ILE A 44 -1.06 4.69 1.56
N SER A 45 -0.06 4.32 0.76
CA SER A 45 0.46 5.15 -0.32
C SER A 45 0.59 4.38 -1.63
N ASP A 46 0.93 5.06 -2.74
CA ASP A 46 1.47 4.37 -3.90
C ASP A 46 2.84 3.68 -3.59
N ARG A 47 3.45 3.09 -4.62
CA ARG A 47 4.74 2.40 -4.56
C ARG A 47 5.91 3.26 -5.08
N HIS A 48 5.82 4.58 -5.03
CA HIS A 48 6.86 5.46 -5.51
C HIS A 48 8.15 5.32 -4.66
N GLY A 49 9.30 5.18 -5.33
CA GLY A 49 10.57 4.87 -4.66
C GLY A 49 11.01 5.95 -3.67
N GLY A 50 10.77 7.22 -4.00
CA GLY A 50 11.09 8.36 -3.12
C GLY A 50 10.28 8.35 -1.83
N LEU A 51 8.98 8.03 -1.91
CA LEU A 51 8.09 7.92 -0.75
C LEU A 51 8.47 6.72 0.11
N ILE A 52 8.68 5.54 -0.48
CA ILE A 52 9.08 4.33 0.27
C ILE A 52 10.36 4.60 1.06
N LYS A 53 11.34 5.28 0.45
CA LYS A 53 12.58 5.66 1.14
C LYS A 53 12.31 6.65 2.28
N ALA A 54 11.50 7.70 2.06
CA ALA A 54 11.17 8.68 3.08
C ALA A 54 10.44 8.06 4.28
N VAL A 55 9.51 7.13 4.03
CA VAL A 55 8.80 6.39 5.09
C VAL A 55 9.75 5.54 5.93
N ARG A 56 10.70 4.83 5.30
CA ARG A 56 11.66 3.96 6.01
C ARG A 56 12.60 4.72 6.95
N GLU A 57 12.90 5.98 6.64
CA GLU A 57 13.75 6.82 7.49
C GLU A 57 12.97 7.51 8.63
N GLY A 58 11.63 7.56 8.53
CA GLY A 58 10.77 8.14 9.55
C GLY A 58 10.27 7.08 10.56
N PRO A 59 10.02 7.46 11.82
CA PRO A 59 9.56 6.51 12.82
C PRO A 59 8.06 6.20 12.70
N ASP A 60 7.22 7.18 12.30
CA ASP A 60 5.77 7.15 12.56
C ASP A 60 4.99 6.04 11.83
N PHE A 61 5.51 5.56 10.71
CA PHE A 61 4.84 4.58 9.85
C PHE A 61 5.61 3.26 9.74
N VAL A 62 6.52 3.02 10.69
CA VAL A 62 7.33 1.81 10.78
C VAL A 62 7.14 1.19 12.17
N SER A 63 7.17 -0.14 12.24
CA SER A 63 7.05 -0.87 13.50
C SER A 63 8.14 -0.42 14.50
N PRO A 64 7.81 -0.22 15.79
CA PRO A 64 6.51 -0.48 16.44
C PRO A 64 5.54 0.72 16.48
N HIS A 65 5.86 1.84 15.81
CA HIS A 65 5.10 3.09 15.95
C HIS A 65 3.91 3.17 15.00
N GLY A 66 4.00 2.54 13.84
CA GLY A 66 2.92 2.46 12.87
C GLY A 66 3.23 1.46 11.76
N VAL A 67 2.42 1.48 10.72
CA VAL A 67 2.55 0.58 9.57
C VAL A 67 2.44 1.38 8.29
N HIS A 68 3.21 0.95 7.29
CA HIS A 68 3.10 1.45 5.94
C HIS A 68 2.64 0.35 5.01
N ARG A 69 1.59 0.60 4.23
CA ARG A 69 1.01 -0.32 3.25
C ARG A 69 0.96 0.33 1.88
N TYR A 70 0.93 -0.51 0.86
CA TYR A 70 0.73 -0.11 -0.52
C TYR A 70 -0.76 -0.08 -0.82
N CYS A 71 -1.17 1.00 -1.47
CA CYS A 71 -2.52 1.18 -1.98
C CYS A 71 -2.84 0.08 -2.99
N LEU A 72 -3.81 -0.77 -2.65
CA LEU A 72 -4.21 -1.90 -3.50
C LEU A 72 -4.58 -1.45 -4.92
N ARG A 73 -5.26 -0.31 -5.07
CA ARG A 73 -5.57 0.29 -6.37
C ARG A 73 -4.31 0.48 -7.23
N HIS A 74 -3.23 1.00 -6.64
CA HIS A 74 -1.96 1.19 -7.35
C HIS A 74 -1.23 -0.13 -7.59
N VAL A 75 -1.31 -1.09 -6.66
CA VAL A 75 -0.77 -2.45 -6.88
C VAL A 75 -1.44 -3.10 -8.08
N CYS A 76 -2.77 -3.11 -8.15
CA CYS A 76 -3.51 -3.67 -9.29
C CYS A 76 -3.26 -2.89 -10.59
N SER A 77 -3.11 -1.56 -10.51
CA SER A 77 -2.79 -0.74 -11.70
C SER A 77 -1.40 -1.06 -12.25
N ASN A 78 -0.38 -1.12 -11.40
CA ASN A 78 1.00 -1.45 -11.79
C ASN A 78 1.13 -2.90 -12.27
N PHE A 79 0.37 -3.81 -11.65
CA PHE A 79 0.25 -5.18 -12.12
C PHE A 79 -0.31 -5.21 -13.56
N ASN A 80 -1.42 -4.51 -13.80
CA ASN A 80 -2.09 -4.53 -15.10
C ASN A 80 -1.34 -3.77 -16.20
N SER A 81 -0.46 -2.80 -15.87
CA SER A 81 0.37 -2.15 -16.88
C SER A 81 1.37 -3.11 -17.52
N ILE A 82 1.76 -4.17 -16.80
CA ILE A 82 2.69 -5.21 -17.25
C ILE A 82 1.92 -6.40 -17.83
N ILE A 83 0.94 -6.93 -17.10
CA ILE A 83 0.23 -8.17 -17.46
C ILE A 83 -0.86 -7.92 -18.51
N LYS A 84 -1.47 -6.73 -18.53
CA LYS A 84 -2.48 -6.30 -19.52
C LYS A 84 -3.64 -7.29 -19.68
N ASN A 85 -4.16 -7.81 -18.55
CA ASN A 85 -5.27 -8.75 -18.52
C ASN A 85 -6.26 -8.35 -17.41
N VAL A 86 -7.49 -8.01 -17.81
CA VAL A 86 -8.54 -7.52 -16.92
C VAL A 86 -8.97 -8.59 -15.91
N VAL A 87 -9.09 -9.86 -16.32
CA VAL A 87 -9.46 -10.96 -15.42
C VAL A 87 -8.40 -11.15 -14.33
N LEU A 88 -7.12 -11.14 -14.70
CA LEU A 88 -6.02 -11.24 -13.75
C LEU A 88 -5.94 -10.01 -12.83
N LYS A 89 -6.28 -8.82 -13.33
CA LYS A 89 -6.37 -7.59 -12.52
C LYS A 89 -7.48 -7.71 -11.47
N ASP A 90 -8.62 -8.27 -11.83
CA ASP A 90 -9.73 -8.51 -10.89
C ASP A 90 -9.35 -9.54 -9.83
N LEU A 91 -8.64 -10.62 -10.22
CA LEU A 91 -8.10 -11.58 -9.26
C LEU A 91 -7.04 -10.95 -8.34
N CYS A 92 -6.20 -10.05 -8.84
CA CYS A 92 -5.26 -9.27 -8.03
C CYS A 92 -5.98 -8.42 -6.97
N TRP A 93 -7.07 -7.75 -7.36
CA TRP A 93 -7.91 -7.00 -6.41
C TRP A 93 -8.52 -7.92 -5.35
N GLN A 94 -9.11 -9.05 -5.78
CA GLN A 94 -9.68 -10.04 -4.86
C GLN A 94 -8.63 -10.58 -3.88
N ALA A 95 -7.43 -10.92 -4.36
CA ALA A 95 -6.35 -11.38 -3.50
C ALA A 95 -5.94 -10.31 -2.47
N GLY A 96 -5.78 -9.06 -2.89
CA GLY A 96 -5.40 -7.98 -1.98
C GLY A 96 -6.44 -7.64 -0.93
N SER A 97 -7.73 -7.75 -1.27
CA SER A 97 -8.86 -7.47 -0.35
C SER A 97 -9.27 -8.66 0.53
N GLU A 98 -8.71 -9.85 0.32
CA GLU A 98 -9.12 -11.05 1.06
C GLU A 98 -8.47 -11.12 2.44
N TYR A 99 -9.29 -11.30 3.48
CA TYR A 99 -8.88 -11.41 4.88
C TYR A 99 -8.54 -12.84 5.29
N GLN A 100 -9.10 -13.84 4.61
CA GLN A 100 -8.87 -15.24 4.96
C GLN A 100 -7.68 -15.80 4.18
N LEU A 101 -6.61 -16.20 4.89
CA LEU A 101 -5.41 -16.78 4.30
C LEU A 101 -5.71 -17.95 3.34
N ARG A 102 -6.66 -18.81 3.69
CA ARG A 102 -7.07 -19.94 2.85
C ARG A 102 -7.66 -19.48 1.50
N LYS A 103 -8.49 -18.44 1.51
CA LYS A 103 -9.10 -17.88 0.29
C LYS A 103 -8.07 -17.13 -0.54
N PHE A 104 -7.21 -16.34 0.11
CA PHE A 104 -6.08 -15.67 -0.53
C PHE A 104 -5.21 -16.68 -1.30
N ASN A 105 -4.79 -17.76 -0.65
CA ASN A 105 -3.97 -18.80 -1.28
C ASN A 105 -4.67 -19.44 -2.48
N ARG A 106 -5.99 -19.67 -2.39
CA ARG A 106 -6.78 -20.19 -3.51
C ARG A 106 -6.78 -19.22 -4.71
N ILE A 107 -6.92 -17.91 -4.47
CA ILE A 107 -6.89 -16.90 -5.53
C ILE A 107 -5.50 -16.81 -6.16
N MET A 108 -4.43 -16.84 -5.35
CA MET A 108 -3.05 -16.82 -5.85
C MET A 108 -2.74 -18.05 -6.71
N GLU A 109 -3.21 -19.24 -6.33
CA GLU A 109 -3.09 -20.45 -7.16
C GLU A 109 -3.89 -20.34 -8.47
N GLU A 110 -5.05 -19.70 -8.45
CA GLU A 110 -5.82 -19.44 -9.68
C GLU A 110 -5.08 -18.50 -10.63
N ILE A 111 -4.50 -17.41 -10.12
CA ILE A 111 -3.63 -16.51 -10.90
C ILE A 111 -2.47 -17.30 -11.51
N LYS A 112 -1.81 -18.18 -10.73
CA LYS A 112 -0.67 -18.99 -11.18
C LYS A 112 -1.03 -19.97 -12.29
N LYS A 113 -2.21 -20.59 -12.22
CA LYS A 113 -2.71 -21.50 -13.27
C LYS A 113 -2.95 -20.75 -14.59
N GLN A 114 -3.44 -19.52 -14.51
CA GLN A 114 -3.71 -18.70 -15.70
C GLN A 114 -2.44 -18.07 -16.28
N ASP A 115 -1.56 -17.55 -15.43
CA ASP A 115 -0.30 -16.94 -15.85
C ASP A 115 0.76 -16.97 -14.72
N VAL A 116 1.82 -17.75 -14.94
CA VAL A 116 2.94 -17.89 -13.99
C VAL A 116 3.71 -16.58 -13.81
N LYS A 117 3.80 -15.72 -14.85
CA LYS A 117 4.47 -14.41 -14.75
C LYS A 117 3.65 -13.45 -13.89
N ALA A 118 2.32 -13.49 -14.01
CA ALA A 118 1.42 -12.71 -13.17
C ALA A 118 1.57 -13.10 -11.69
N PHE A 119 1.57 -14.41 -11.39
CA PHE A 119 1.85 -14.90 -10.06
C PHE A 119 3.21 -14.44 -9.54
N ALA A 120 4.28 -14.63 -10.32
CA ALA A 120 5.63 -14.25 -9.93
C ALA A 120 5.77 -12.74 -9.64
N TYR A 121 5.08 -11.89 -10.41
CA TYR A 121 5.06 -10.45 -10.15
C TYR A 121 4.46 -10.12 -8.78
N LEU A 122 3.32 -10.71 -8.43
CA LEU A 122 2.64 -10.46 -7.15
C LEU A 122 3.41 -11.07 -5.98
N ASP A 123 4.01 -12.24 -6.17
CA ASP A 123 4.76 -12.95 -5.12
C ASP A 123 6.04 -12.20 -4.70
N GLN A 124 6.62 -11.38 -5.59
CA GLN A 124 7.75 -10.50 -5.27
C GLN A 124 7.37 -9.32 -4.35
N ILE A 125 6.09 -8.98 -4.24
CA ILE A 125 5.63 -7.90 -3.38
C ILE A 125 5.40 -8.49 -1.98
N ASN A 126 6.06 -7.94 -0.94
CA ASN A 126 5.82 -8.36 0.44
C ASN A 126 4.30 -8.34 0.74
N LYS A 127 3.75 -9.52 1.06
CA LYS A 127 2.31 -9.76 1.25
C LYS A 127 1.70 -8.89 2.34
N GLU A 128 2.44 -8.60 3.42
CA GLU A 128 2.01 -7.71 4.51
C GLU A 128 1.74 -6.27 4.00
N LYS A 129 2.46 -5.86 2.95
CA LYS A 129 2.32 -4.50 2.39
C LYS A 129 1.08 -4.32 1.55
N TRP A 130 0.49 -5.36 0.95
CA TRP A 130 -0.58 -5.18 -0.04
C TRP A 130 -1.80 -6.09 0.13
N THR A 131 -1.76 -7.06 1.05
CA THR A 131 -2.86 -8.02 1.26
C THR A 131 -3.46 -7.87 2.66
N ALA A 132 -4.78 -7.91 2.75
CA ALA A 132 -5.50 -7.91 4.02
C ALA A 132 -5.19 -9.15 4.88
N SER A 133 -5.14 -10.33 4.27
CA SER A 133 -4.86 -11.60 4.96
C SER A 133 -3.52 -11.68 5.69
N HIS A 134 -2.57 -10.80 5.41
CA HIS A 134 -1.24 -10.77 6.02
C HIS A 134 -0.94 -9.47 6.77
N ASP A 135 -1.92 -8.59 6.97
CA ASP A 135 -1.66 -7.28 7.57
C ASP A 135 -1.56 -7.29 9.09
N GLY A 136 -1.85 -8.41 9.75
CA GLY A 136 -1.80 -8.51 11.21
C GLY A 136 -2.92 -7.74 11.93
N GLY A 137 -4.00 -7.39 11.23
CA GLY A 137 -5.16 -6.66 11.76
C GLY A 137 -5.08 -5.14 11.61
N TRP A 138 -4.25 -4.63 10.69
CA TRP A 138 -4.03 -3.20 10.41
C TRP A 138 -4.82 -2.63 9.23
#